data_AF-A0A8S1B3J7-F1
#
_entry.id   AF-A0A8S1B3J7-F1
#
_cell.length_a   1.000
_cell.length_b   1.000
_cell.length_c   1.000
_cell.angle_alpha   90.00
_cell.angle_beta   90.00
_cell.angle_gamma   90.00
#
_symmetry.space_group_name_H-M   'P 1'
#
loop_
_entity.id
_entity.type
_entity.pdbx_description
1 polymer ?
#
loop_
_entity_poly.entity_id
_entity_poly.type
_entity_poly.pdbx_seq_one_letter_code
_entity_poly.pdbx_strand_id
1 'polypeptide(L)'
;MATLIQSYEQQYSVLTADITSKIGRLKAGTEENRDQLSREIQANFEEANDLLEQLELESRGAGAGSRVAAYRAELQRVRDEYRSVSNNSASYNIDTDEVYDDWGGNEQQRKLLDNTERLERTGKNLTEGYRVILETEQIGAAVLQDLSVQRESIQRSRGRLRETDEQLNRSTRLMNTMVMRALQDRFVLIMVFLTLGAMLLVGVYFSLS
;
A
#
# COMPACT_ATOMS: atom_id res chain seq x y z
N MET A 1 10.03 16.97 2.81
CA MET A 1 8.79 16.15 2.78
C MET A 1 9.02 14.84 2.03
N ALA A 2 9.41 14.84 0.75
CA ALA A 2 9.72 13.59 0.02
C ALA A 2 10.87 12.75 0.64
N THR A 3 11.83 13.40 1.30
CA THR A 3 12.98 12.75 1.96
C THR A 3 12.60 11.98 3.22
N LEU A 4 11.55 12.40 3.93
CA LEU A 4 11.13 11.76 5.19
C LEU A 4 10.38 10.46 4.90
N ILE A 5 9.46 10.48 3.93
CA ILE A 5 8.77 9.28 3.42
C ILE A 5 9.80 8.25 2.94
N GLN A 6 10.79 8.67 2.14
CA GLN A 6 11.83 7.77 1.66
C GLN A 6 12.67 7.17 2.80
N SER A 7 12.93 7.95 3.86
CA SER A 7 13.65 7.44 5.04
C SER A 7 12.84 6.41 5.83
N TYR A 8 11.51 6.58 5.91
CA TYR A 8 10.63 5.62 6.57
C TYR A 8 10.44 4.35 5.73
N GLU A 9 10.33 4.49 4.39
CA GLU A 9 10.31 3.34 3.48
C GLU A 9 11.59 2.50 3.58
N GLN A 10 12.75 3.15 3.69
CA GLN A 10 14.03 2.47 3.87
C GLN A 10 14.09 1.75 5.23
N GLN A 11 13.68 2.41 6.32
CA GLN A 11 13.62 1.80 7.65
C GLN A 11 12.67 0.60 7.67
N TYR A 12 11.48 0.74 7.08
CA TYR A 12 10.51 -0.35 6.94
C TYR A 12 11.07 -1.54 6.16
N SER A 13 11.78 -1.30 5.06
CA SER A 13 12.40 -2.35 4.26
C SER A 13 13.50 -3.10 5.02
N VAL A 14 14.31 -2.41 5.81
CA VAL A 14 15.35 -3.04 6.64
C VAL A 14 14.70 -3.88 7.74
N LEU A 15 13.68 -3.35 8.39
CA LEU A 15 13.00 -4.01 9.49
C LEU A 15 12.23 -5.27 9.04
N THR A 16 11.55 -5.21 7.90
CA THR A 16 10.88 -6.39 7.31
C THR A 16 11.87 -7.46 6.85
N ALA A 17 13.04 -7.08 6.33
CA ALA A 17 14.11 -8.02 6.01
C ALA A 17 14.68 -8.70 7.27
N ASP A 18 14.85 -7.95 8.36
CA ASP A 18 15.29 -8.49 9.65
C ASP A 18 14.26 -9.46 10.25
N ILE A 19 12.97 -9.09 10.23
CA ILE A 19 11.86 -9.98 10.64
C ILE A 19 11.89 -11.27 9.84
N THR A 20 11.99 -11.19 8.51
CA THR A 20 12.00 -12.37 7.63
C THR A 20 13.20 -13.27 7.90
N SER A 21 14.39 -12.69 8.10
CA SER A 21 15.61 -13.42 8.46
C SER A 21 15.46 -14.14 9.81
N LYS A 22 14.92 -13.46 10.83
CA LYS A 22 14.65 -14.05 12.15
C LYS A 22 13.59 -15.17 12.07
N ILE A 23 12.55 -15.03 11.25
CA ILE A 23 11.57 -16.12 10.99
C ILE A 23 12.27 -17.32 10.32
N GLY A 24 13.18 -17.08 9.37
CA GLY A 24 14.00 -18.13 8.76
C GLY A 24 14.87 -18.87 9.78
N ARG A 25 15.50 -18.15 10.71
CA ARG A 25 16.27 -18.73 11.83
C ARG A 25 15.37 -19.51 12.79
N LEU A 26 14.17 -19.01 13.07
CA LEU A 26 13.16 -19.68 13.88
C LEU A 26 12.72 -21.01 13.24
N LYS A 27 12.66 -21.07 11.91
CA LYS A 27 12.37 -22.27 11.13
C LYS A 27 13.54 -23.27 11.10
N ALA A 28 14.78 -22.79 11.08
CA ALA A 28 15.99 -23.62 11.00
C ALA A 28 16.45 -24.22 12.35
N GLY A 29 15.98 -23.68 13.48
CA GLY A 29 16.06 -24.32 14.80
C GLY A 29 17.23 -23.90 15.70
N THR A 30 16.89 -23.69 16.98
CA THR A 30 17.56 -24.05 18.27
C THR A 30 16.57 -23.63 19.37
N GLU A 31 16.03 -24.55 20.19
CA GLU A 31 15.00 -24.24 21.20
C GLU A 31 15.45 -23.19 22.24
N GLU A 32 16.73 -23.19 22.59
CA GLU A 32 17.29 -22.34 23.65
C GLU A 32 17.21 -20.83 23.36
N ASN A 33 17.19 -20.44 22.08
CA ASN A 33 17.05 -19.04 21.66
C ASN A 33 15.67 -18.71 21.07
N ARG A 34 14.73 -19.66 21.09
CA ARG A 34 13.44 -19.56 20.40
C ARG A 34 12.53 -18.50 21.04
N ASP A 35 12.50 -18.47 22.37
CA ASP A 35 11.74 -17.50 23.17
C ASP A 35 12.35 -16.09 23.16
N GLN A 36 13.65 -16.00 22.92
CA GLN A 36 14.32 -14.71 22.73
C GLN A 36 14.05 -14.19 21.31
N LEU A 37 14.20 -15.04 20.30
CA LEU A 37 13.88 -14.70 18.91
C LEU A 37 12.41 -14.30 18.74
N SER A 38 11.49 -15.01 19.39
CA SER A 38 10.05 -14.70 19.31
C SER A 38 9.76 -13.32 19.87
N ARG A 39 10.33 -12.97 21.03
CA ARG A 39 10.23 -11.63 21.64
C ARG A 39 10.81 -10.53 20.74
N GLU A 40 11.98 -10.77 20.16
CA GLU A 40 12.61 -9.82 19.24
C GLU A 40 11.80 -9.63 17.95
N ILE A 41 11.26 -10.71 17.38
CA ILE A 41 10.38 -10.65 16.20
C ILE A 41 9.12 -9.84 16.54
N GLN A 42 8.54 -10.06 17.73
CA GLN A 42 7.36 -9.34 18.18
C GLN A 42 7.63 -7.84 18.34
N ALA A 43 8.75 -7.46 18.95
CA ALA A 43 9.18 -6.07 19.08
C ALA A 43 9.42 -5.41 17.72
N ASN A 44 10.09 -6.11 16.79
CA ASN A 44 10.28 -5.61 15.43
C ASN A 44 8.95 -5.42 14.68
N PHE A 45 7.95 -6.27 14.92
CA PHE A 45 6.61 -6.07 14.35
C PHE A 45 5.91 -4.83 14.93
N GLU A 46 6.09 -4.53 16.21
CA GLU A 46 5.55 -3.32 16.83
C GLU A 46 6.20 -2.07 16.21
N GLU A 47 7.53 -2.04 16.13
CA GLU A 47 8.28 -0.95 15.49
C GLU A 47 7.89 -0.77 14.00
N ALA A 48 7.63 -1.87 13.28
CA ALA A 48 7.16 -1.82 11.90
C ALA A 48 5.74 -1.24 11.78
N ASN A 49 4.87 -1.48 12.76
CA ASN A 49 3.54 -0.88 12.80
C ASN A 49 3.62 0.62 13.10
N ASP A 50 4.47 1.03 14.05
CA ASP A 50 4.68 2.44 14.38
C ASP A 50 5.21 3.22 13.16
N LEU A 51 6.16 2.64 12.44
CA LEU A 51 6.68 3.22 11.18
C LEU A 51 5.60 3.32 10.10
N LEU A 52 4.72 2.33 9.98
CA LEU A 52 3.61 2.38 9.03
C LEU A 52 2.57 3.44 9.41
N GLU A 53 2.28 3.63 10.70
CA GLU A 53 1.38 4.68 11.17
C GLU A 53 1.95 6.08 10.88
N GLN A 54 3.26 6.29 11.12
CA GLN A 54 3.94 7.52 10.75
C GLN A 54 3.93 7.77 9.23
N LEU A 55 4.14 6.72 8.43
CA LEU A 55 3.99 6.77 6.97
C LEU A 55 2.56 7.10 6.53
N GLU A 56 1.54 6.60 7.22
CA GLU A 56 0.14 6.90 6.93
C GLU A 56 -0.19 8.38 7.21
N LEU A 57 0.29 8.90 8.34
CA LEU A 57 0.10 10.30 8.73
C LEU A 57 0.78 11.26 7.73
N GLU A 58 2.02 10.97 7.33
CA GLU A 58 2.77 11.79 6.36
C GLU A 58 2.20 11.63 4.93
N SER A 59 1.74 10.43 4.55
CA SER A 59 1.19 10.14 3.21
C SER A 59 -0.22 10.70 2.97
N ARG A 60 -1.01 10.96 4.03
CA ARG A 60 -2.30 11.65 3.95
C ARG A 60 -2.17 13.06 3.38
N GLY A 61 -1.03 13.72 3.56
CA GLY A 61 -0.73 15.02 2.96
C GLY A 61 -0.30 14.96 1.48
N ALA A 62 0.16 13.80 1.00
CA ALA A 62 0.80 13.65 -0.32
C ALA A 62 0.04 12.72 -1.30
N GLY A 63 -1.11 12.18 -0.92
CA GLY A 63 -1.91 11.28 -1.77
C GLY A 63 -1.29 9.89 -1.98
N ALA A 64 -0.39 9.44 -1.08
CA ALA A 64 0.34 8.19 -1.20
C ALA A 64 -0.28 7.00 -0.42
N GLY A 65 -1.56 7.09 -0.02
CA GLY A 65 -2.26 6.07 0.79
C GLY A 65 -2.28 4.66 0.18
N SER A 66 -2.23 4.54 -1.15
CA SER A 66 -2.16 3.24 -1.84
C SER A 66 -0.87 2.47 -1.55
N ARG A 67 0.24 3.14 -1.23
CA ARG A 67 1.53 2.47 -0.92
C ARG A 67 1.53 1.92 0.50
N VAL A 68 0.99 2.68 1.45
CA VAL A 68 0.84 2.26 2.85
C VAL A 68 -0.06 1.03 2.97
N ALA A 69 -1.14 0.98 2.20
CA ALA A 69 -2.02 -0.20 2.13
C ALA A 69 -1.28 -1.46 1.63
N ALA A 70 -0.41 -1.33 0.63
CA ALA A 70 0.39 -2.44 0.12
C ALA A 70 1.42 -2.92 1.16
N TYR A 71 2.09 -1.99 1.86
CA TYR A 71 3.02 -2.35 2.93
C TYR A 71 2.30 -3.04 4.10
N ARG A 72 1.11 -2.57 4.49
CA ARG A 72 0.30 -3.21 5.54
C ARG A 72 -0.07 -4.65 5.17
N ALA A 73 -0.48 -4.89 3.92
CA ALA A 73 -0.79 -6.24 3.44
C ALA A 73 0.45 -7.16 3.49
N GLU A 74 1.63 -6.65 3.14
CA GLU A 74 2.86 -7.44 3.24
C GLU A 74 3.25 -7.73 4.70
N LEU A 75 3.13 -6.75 5.60
CA LEU A 75 3.40 -6.97 7.03
C LEU A 75 2.46 -8.04 7.64
N GLN A 76 1.19 -8.03 7.22
CA GLN A 76 0.20 -9.04 7.59
C GLN A 76 0.63 -10.43 7.10
N ARG A 77 1.05 -10.56 5.84
CA ARG A 77 1.54 -11.81 5.25
C ARG A 77 2.72 -12.39 6.02
N VAL A 78 3.69 -11.54 6.36
CA VAL A 78 4.89 -11.95 7.14
C VAL A 78 4.51 -12.34 8.57
N ARG A 79 3.51 -11.68 9.17
CA ARG A 79 2.97 -12.03 10.49
C ARG A 79 2.26 -13.38 10.49
N ASP A 80 1.50 -13.70 9.45
CA ASP A 80 0.86 -15.01 9.29
C ASP A 80 1.90 -16.10 9.08
N GLU A 81 2.96 -15.83 8.32
CA GLU A 81 4.10 -16.75 8.17
C GLU A 81 4.79 -17.03 9.51
N TYR A 82 5.07 -16.00 10.31
CA TYR A 82 5.61 -16.15 11.67
C TYR A 82 4.71 -17.01 12.57
N ARG A 83 3.39 -16.75 12.56
CA ARG A 83 2.42 -17.54 13.34
C ARG A 83 2.42 -19.00 12.90
N SER A 84 2.50 -19.27 11.60
CA SER A 84 2.60 -20.63 11.08
C SER A 84 3.86 -21.33 11.59
N VAL A 85 5.02 -20.67 11.55
CA VAL A 85 6.31 -21.26 11.99
C VAL A 85 6.35 -21.45 13.51
N SER A 86 5.77 -20.52 14.27
CA SER A 86 5.67 -20.60 15.73
C SER A 86 4.73 -21.74 16.18
N ASN A 87 3.58 -21.91 15.51
CA ASN A 87 2.63 -22.98 15.82
C ASN A 87 3.10 -24.35 15.30
N ASN A 88 3.75 -24.43 14.14
CA ASN A 88 4.17 -25.70 13.56
C ASN A 88 5.32 -26.34 14.35
N SER A 89 6.13 -25.55 15.06
CA SER A 89 7.09 -26.08 16.05
C SER A 89 6.45 -26.71 17.29
N ALA A 90 5.21 -26.33 17.64
CA ALA A 90 4.47 -27.03 18.70
C ALA A 90 3.92 -28.38 18.22
N SER A 91 3.74 -28.57 16.90
CA SER A 91 3.37 -29.86 16.30
C SER A 91 4.55 -30.76 15.97
N TYR A 92 5.75 -30.21 15.78
CA TYR A 92 6.96 -31.02 15.50
C TYR A 92 7.51 -31.77 16.72
N ASN A 93 6.99 -31.48 17.92
CA ASN A 93 7.28 -32.20 19.17
C ASN A 93 6.27 -33.34 19.48
N ILE A 94 5.46 -33.76 18.51
CA ILE A 94 4.41 -34.79 18.70
C ILE A 94 4.88 -36.23 18.39
N ASP A 95 6.08 -36.45 17.84
CA ASP A 95 6.45 -37.79 17.31
C ASP A 95 7.72 -38.44 17.87
N THR A 96 8.21 -37.99 19.03
CA THR A 96 9.31 -38.70 19.72
C THR A 96 9.14 -38.62 21.23
N ASP A 97 8.16 -39.33 21.79
CA ASP A 97 8.37 -39.87 23.12
C ASP A 97 7.88 -41.32 23.17
N GLU A 98 8.78 -42.16 23.64
CA GLU A 98 8.77 -43.60 23.54
C GLU A 98 7.62 -44.18 24.36
N VAL A 99 6.75 -44.95 23.71
CA VAL A 99 5.87 -45.89 24.40
C VAL A 99 6.72 -47.09 24.85
N TYR A 100 7.44 -46.92 25.96
CA TYR A 100 7.86 -48.04 26.79
C TYR A 100 6.94 -48.12 28.01
N ASP A 101 6.20 -49.22 28.00
CA ASP A 101 5.17 -49.65 28.94
C ASP A 101 5.77 -49.97 30.32
N ASP A 102 5.36 -49.24 31.36
CA ASP A 102 5.36 -49.75 32.73
C ASP A 102 4.10 -49.28 33.48
N TRP A 103 3.47 -50.25 34.12
CA TRP A 103 2.06 -50.27 34.51
C TRP A 103 1.91 -49.79 35.96
N GLY A 104 1.22 -48.65 36.16
CA GLY A 104 0.84 -48.18 37.51
C GLY A 104 -0.45 -47.38 37.50
N GLY A 105 -1.46 -47.78 38.29
CA GLY A 105 -2.81 -47.20 38.35
C GLY A 105 -2.92 -45.70 38.71
N ASN A 106 -1.81 -45.01 38.98
CA ASN A 106 -1.74 -43.56 39.15
C ASN A 106 -1.64 -42.79 37.81
N GLU A 107 -1.27 -43.48 36.73
CA GLU A 107 -1.01 -42.89 35.41
C GLU A 107 -2.30 -42.48 34.68
N GLN A 108 -3.40 -43.22 34.86
CA GLN A 108 -4.70 -42.86 34.28
C GLN A 108 -5.23 -41.54 34.86
N GLN A 109 -5.04 -41.31 36.16
CA GLN A 109 -5.50 -40.08 36.81
C GLN A 109 -4.65 -38.87 36.38
N ARG A 110 -3.33 -39.05 36.22
CA ARG A 110 -2.43 -38.05 35.63
C ARG A 110 -2.75 -37.76 34.17
N LYS A 111 -3.02 -38.78 33.36
CA LYS A 111 -3.43 -38.63 31.96
C LYS A 111 -4.75 -37.88 31.82
N LEU A 112 -5.73 -38.12 32.71
CA LEU A 112 -7.00 -37.39 32.71
C LEU A 112 -6.85 -35.93 33.15
N LEU A 113 -5.99 -35.66 34.14
CA LEU A 113 -5.63 -34.29 34.54
C LEU A 113 -4.91 -33.54 33.41
N ASP A 114 -3.92 -34.16 32.77
CA ASP A 114 -3.22 -33.58 31.61
C ASP A 114 -4.19 -33.36 30.43
N ASN A 115 -5.12 -34.30 30.17
CA ASN A 115 -6.15 -34.11 29.15
C ASN A 115 -7.09 -32.94 29.48
N THR A 116 -7.44 -32.76 30.76
CA THR A 116 -8.31 -31.66 31.22
C THR A 116 -7.60 -30.32 31.12
N GLU A 117 -6.34 -30.23 31.54
CA GLU A 117 -5.52 -29.02 31.41
C GLU A 117 -5.32 -28.64 29.93
N ARG A 118 -5.08 -29.63 29.06
CA ARG A 118 -5.03 -29.43 27.60
C ARG A 118 -6.36 -28.93 27.04
N LEU A 119 -7.48 -29.47 27.49
CA LEU A 119 -8.80 -29.05 27.03
C LEU A 119 -9.11 -27.61 27.44
N GLU A 120 -8.77 -27.23 28.67
CA GLU A 120 -8.90 -25.87 29.17
C GLU A 120 -8.03 -24.89 28.37
N ARG A 121 -6.78 -25.27 28.08
CA ARG A 121 -5.84 -24.47 27.29
C ARG A 121 -6.32 -24.30 25.84
N THR A 122 -6.79 -25.37 25.21
CA THR A 122 -7.38 -25.33 23.87
C THR A 122 -8.66 -24.50 23.85
N GLY A 123 -9.52 -24.62 24.86
CA GLY A 123 -10.74 -23.81 24.98
C GLY A 123 -10.43 -22.31 25.11
N LYS A 124 -9.41 -21.96 25.89
CA LYS A 124 -8.93 -20.58 26.00
C LYS A 124 -8.36 -20.07 24.68
N ASN A 125 -7.53 -20.86 24.00
CA ASN A 125 -6.97 -20.50 22.69
C ASN A 125 -8.05 -20.37 21.61
N LEU A 126 -9.11 -21.19 21.66
CA LEU A 126 -10.26 -21.10 20.75
C LEU A 126 -11.06 -19.81 21.00
N THR A 127 -11.25 -19.44 22.26
CA THR A 127 -11.95 -18.20 22.64
C THR A 127 -11.17 -16.96 22.20
N GLU A 128 -9.86 -16.95 22.40
CA GLU A 128 -8.97 -15.90 21.89
C GLU A 128 -8.96 -15.88 20.36
N GLY A 129 -8.91 -17.04 19.70
CA GLY A 129 -9.00 -17.15 18.25
C GLY A 129 -10.30 -16.58 17.69
N TYR A 130 -11.43 -16.86 18.36
CA TYR A 130 -12.74 -16.31 17.98
C TYR A 130 -12.77 -14.79 18.09
N ARG A 131 -12.20 -14.22 19.16
CA ARG A 131 -12.07 -12.77 19.30
C ARG A 131 -11.24 -12.16 18.18
N VAL A 132 -10.09 -12.77 17.84
CA VAL A 132 -9.23 -12.30 16.75
C VAL A 132 -9.94 -12.37 15.40
N ILE A 133 -10.76 -13.40 15.16
CA ILE A 133 -11.55 -13.53 13.93
C ILE A 133 -12.58 -12.39 13.83
N LEU A 134 -13.27 -12.06 14.92
CA LEU A 134 -14.22 -10.93 14.94
C LEU A 134 -13.52 -9.59 14.69
N GLU A 135 -12.37 -9.35 15.32
CA GLU A 135 -11.55 -8.15 15.04
C GLU A 135 -11.10 -8.12 13.57
N THR A 136 -10.74 -9.27 13.01
CA THR A 136 -10.36 -9.41 11.60
C THR A 136 -11.54 -9.16 10.65
N GLU A 137 -12.74 -9.64 10.99
CA GLU A 137 -13.96 -9.37 10.23
C GLU A 137 -14.29 -7.89 10.21
N GLN A 138 -14.17 -7.21 11.36
CA GLN A 138 -14.38 -5.77 11.46
C GLN A 138 -13.38 -4.98 10.62
N ILE A 139 -12.09 -5.36 10.65
CA ILE A 139 -11.07 -4.75 9.80
C ILE A 139 -11.38 -5.01 8.32
N GLY A 140 -11.76 -6.24 7.95
CA GLY A 140 -12.15 -6.60 6.59
C GLY A 140 -13.34 -5.77 6.09
N ALA A 141 -14.35 -5.57 6.92
CA ALA A 141 -15.49 -4.70 6.61
C ALA A 141 -15.07 -3.24 6.38
N ALA A 142 -14.19 -2.70 7.22
CA ALA A 142 -13.65 -1.36 7.06
C ALA A 142 -12.82 -1.21 5.76
N VAL A 143 -12.02 -2.22 5.41
CA VAL A 143 -11.26 -2.25 4.14
C VAL A 143 -12.21 -2.29 2.94
N LEU A 144 -13.26 -3.12 2.98
CA LEU A 144 -14.26 -3.16 1.91
C LEU A 144 -14.98 -1.82 1.75
N GLN A 145 -15.29 -1.15 2.86
CA GLN A 145 -15.88 0.19 2.83
C GLN A 145 -14.91 1.20 2.19
N ASP A 146 -13.64 1.20 2.56
CA ASP A 146 -12.66 2.13 1.99
C ASP A 146 -12.44 1.86 0.48
N LEU A 147 -12.35 0.60 0.07
CA LEU A 147 -12.30 0.21 -1.34
C LEU A 147 -13.53 0.70 -2.13
N SER A 148 -14.72 0.67 -1.51
CA SER A 148 -15.94 1.18 -2.15
C SER A 148 -15.88 2.70 -2.36
N VAL A 149 -15.37 3.45 -1.37
CA VAL A 149 -15.17 4.91 -1.46
C VAL A 149 -14.11 5.24 -2.50
N GLN A 150 -13.00 4.49 -2.54
CA GLN A 150 -11.96 4.64 -3.55
C GLN A 150 -12.50 4.39 -4.97
N ARG A 151 -13.30 3.33 -5.16
CA ARG A 151 -13.96 3.06 -6.45
C ARG A 151 -14.81 4.24 -6.90
N GLU A 152 -15.58 4.82 -5.98
CA GLU A 152 -16.41 5.99 -6.27
C GLU A 152 -15.55 7.23 -6.64
N SER A 153 -14.46 7.47 -5.91
CA SER A 153 -13.49 8.55 -6.21
C SER A 153 -12.86 8.39 -7.60
N ILE A 154 -12.46 7.16 -7.97
CA ILE A 154 -11.94 6.84 -9.30
C ILE A 154 -13.00 7.09 -10.38
N GLN A 155 -14.25 6.67 -10.14
CA GLN A 155 -15.34 6.90 -11.09
C GLN A 155 -15.63 8.40 -11.29
N ARG A 156 -15.68 9.18 -10.19
CA ARG A 156 -15.85 10.65 -10.27
C ARG A 156 -14.68 11.31 -11.01
N SER A 157 -13.45 10.88 -10.75
CA SER A 157 -12.25 11.40 -11.42
C SER A 157 -12.28 11.09 -12.92
N ARG A 158 -12.67 9.87 -13.32
CA ARG A 158 -12.88 9.51 -14.73
C ARG A 158 -13.96 10.35 -15.41
N GLY A 159 -15.06 10.63 -14.71
CA GLY A 159 -16.11 11.52 -15.21
C GLY A 159 -15.59 12.94 -15.46
N ARG A 160 -14.86 13.51 -14.49
CA ARG A 160 -14.24 14.84 -14.61
C ARG A 160 -13.21 14.91 -15.74
N LEU A 161 -12.41 13.86 -15.94
CA LEU A 161 -11.43 13.80 -17.03
C LEU A 161 -12.13 13.83 -18.39
N ARG A 162 -13.23 13.07 -18.55
CA ARG A 162 -14.02 13.06 -19.78
C ARG A 162 -14.68 14.42 -20.05
N GLU A 163 -15.19 15.08 -19.02
CA GLU A 163 -15.73 16.44 -19.14
C GLU A 163 -14.65 17.47 -19.49
N THR A 164 -13.47 17.35 -18.87
CA THR A 164 -12.30 18.20 -19.19
C THR A 164 -11.85 18.01 -20.63
N ASP A 165 -11.84 16.77 -21.14
CA ASP A 165 -11.48 16.46 -22.53
C ASP A 165 -12.47 17.08 -23.53
N GLU A 166 -13.77 17.06 -23.22
CA GLU A 166 -14.78 17.76 -24.01
C GLU A 166 -14.59 19.29 -23.99
N GLN A 167 -14.23 19.88 -22.85
CA GLN A 167 -13.93 21.31 -22.73
C GLN A 167 -12.63 21.70 -23.46
N LEU A 168 -11.61 20.84 -23.42
CA LEU A 168 -10.35 21.04 -24.16
C LEU A 168 -10.58 21.00 -25.66
N ASN A 169 -11.39 20.06 -26.17
CA ASN A 169 -11.70 19.99 -27.59
C ASN A 169 -12.46 21.24 -28.08
N ARG A 170 -13.41 21.75 -27.28
CA ARG A 170 -14.09 23.03 -27.56
C ARG A 170 -13.10 24.21 -27.54
N SER A 171 -12.20 24.23 -26.56
CA SER A 171 -11.19 25.29 -26.42
C SER A 171 -10.20 25.29 -27.58
N THR A 172 -9.73 24.11 -28.03
CA THR A 172 -8.86 23.97 -29.21
C THR A 172 -9.56 24.47 -30.47
N ARG A 173 -10.86 24.18 -30.64
CA ARG A 173 -11.63 24.70 -31.77
C ARG A 173 -11.73 26.22 -31.74
N LEU A 174 -12.04 26.82 -30.59
CA LEU A 174 -12.09 28.27 -30.43
C LEU A 174 -10.71 28.92 -30.66
N MET A 175 -9.66 28.34 -30.08
CA MET A 175 -8.30 28.81 -30.27
C MET A 175 -7.89 28.78 -31.74
N ASN A 176 -8.20 27.71 -32.47
CA ASN A 176 -7.90 27.61 -33.90
C ASN A 176 -8.63 28.69 -34.71
N THR A 177 -9.88 29.03 -34.35
CA THR A 177 -10.59 30.17 -34.98
C THR A 177 -9.96 31.52 -34.66
N MET A 178 -9.46 31.72 -33.43
CA MET A 178 -8.74 32.95 -33.06
C MET A 178 -7.40 33.07 -33.81
N VAL A 179 -6.65 31.97 -33.92
CA VAL A 179 -5.37 31.93 -34.65
C VAL A 179 -5.58 32.24 -36.13
N MET A 180 -6.61 31.65 -36.75
CA MET A 180 -6.90 31.89 -38.17
C MET A 180 -7.30 33.35 -38.44
N ARG A 181 -8.09 33.96 -37.55
CA ARG A 181 -8.44 35.39 -37.62
C ARG A 181 -7.20 36.28 -37.44
N ALA A 182 -6.35 35.98 -36.46
CA ALA A 182 -5.12 36.75 -36.23
C ALA A 182 -4.15 36.69 -37.41
N LEU A 183 -4.04 35.54 -38.09
CA LEU A 183 -3.25 35.41 -39.32
C LEU A 183 -3.86 36.22 -40.47
N GLN A 184 -5.19 36.18 -40.62
CA GLN A 184 -5.90 36.96 -41.63
C GLN A 184 -5.67 38.46 -41.43
N ASP A 185 -5.79 38.96 -40.20
CA ASP A 185 -5.56 40.37 -39.88
C ASP A 185 -4.14 40.81 -40.22
N ARG A 186 -3.13 39.97 -39.91
CA ARG A 186 -1.73 40.24 -40.28
C ARG A 186 -1.54 40.29 -41.80
N PHE A 187 -2.15 39.38 -42.55
CA PHE A 187 -2.03 39.34 -44.01
C PHE A 187 -2.68 40.57 -44.66
N VAL A 188 -3.87 40.98 -44.17
CA VAL A 188 -4.56 42.19 -44.62
C VAL A 188 -3.70 43.43 -44.39
N LEU A 189 -3.08 43.55 -43.21
CA LEU A 189 -2.21 44.68 -42.88
C LEU A 189 -0.99 44.76 -43.83
N ILE A 190 -0.32 43.64 -44.11
CA ILE A 190 0.81 43.60 -45.05
C ILE A 190 0.38 44.01 -46.46
N MET A 191 -0.78 43.52 -46.92
CA MET A 191 -1.33 43.87 -48.23
C MET A 191 -1.61 45.37 -48.35
N VAL A 192 -2.20 45.99 -47.33
CA VAL A 192 -2.45 47.45 -47.31
C VAL A 192 -1.14 48.24 -47.40
N PHE A 193 -0.12 47.89 -46.61
CA PHE A 193 1.19 48.57 -46.69
C PHE A 193 1.85 48.43 -48.07
N LEU A 194 1.77 47.25 -48.69
CA LEU A 194 2.30 47.03 -50.05
C LEU A 194 1.59 47.90 -51.09
N THR A 195 0.26 47.98 -51.04
CA THR A 195 -0.51 48.80 -52.00
C THR A 195 -0.20 50.30 -51.86
N LEU A 196 -0.13 50.82 -50.63
CA LEU A 196 0.25 52.21 -50.37
C LEU A 196 1.68 52.50 -50.84
N GLY A 197 2.63 51.60 -50.57
CA GLY A 197 4.01 51.72 -51.04
C GLY A 197 4.12 51.75 -52.56
N ALA A 198 3.40 50.86 -53.25
CA ALA A 198 3.36 50.84 -54.71
C ALA A 198 2.77 52.13 -55.29
N MET A 199 1.69 52.65 -54.70
CA MET A 199 1.06 53.89 -55.14
C MET A 199 2.01 55.10 -54.98
N LEU A 200 2.76 55.17 -53.88
CA LEU A 200 3.79 56.20 -53.67
C LEU A 200 4.93 56.09 -54.68
N LEU A 201 5.43 54.88 -54.95
CA LEU A 201 6.49 54.67 -55.95
C LEU A 201 6.07 55.14 -57.35
N VAL A 202 4.84 54.82 -57.76
CA VAL A 202 4.28 55.28 -59.05
C VAL A 202 4.17 56.81 -59.06
N GLY A 203 3.68 57.41 -57.99
CA GLY A 203 3.57 58.88 -57.88
C GLY A 203 4.93 59.58 -57.99
N VAL A 204 5.95 59.06 -57.30
CA VAL A 204 7.32 59.62 -57.38
C VAL A 204 7.89 59.45 -58.78
N TYR A 205 7.72 58.28 -59.41
CA TYR A 205 8.18 58.03 -60.78
C TYR A 205 7.57 59.03 -61.78
N PHE A 206 6.26 59.29 -61.69
CA PHE A 206 5.61 60.29 -62.53
C PHE A 206 5.98 61.74 -62.20
N SER A 207 6.41 62.03 -60.96
CA SER A 207 6.85 63.38 -60.58
C SER A 207 8.30 63.67 -60.96
N LEU A 208 9.13 62.64 -61.08
CA LEU A 208 10.55 62.73 -61.38
C LEU A 208 10.85 62.59 -62.89
N SER A 209 9.96 61.91 -63.62
CA SER A 209 9.93 61.87 -65.09
C SER A 209 9.20 63.07 -65.66
#